data_AF-A0A962G1G4-F1
#
_entry.id   AF-A0A962G1G4-F1
#
_cell.length_a   1.000
_cell.length_b   1.000
_cell.length_c   1.000
_cell.angle_alpha   90.00
_cell.angle_beta   90.00
_cell.angle_gamma   90.00
#
_symmetry.space_group_name_H-M   'P 1'
#
loop_
_entity.id
_entity.type
_entity.pdbx_description
1 polymer ?
#
loop_
_entity_poly.entity_id
_entity_poly.type
_entity_poly.pdbx_seq_one_letter_code
_entity_poly.pdbx_strand_id
1 'polypeptide(L)'
;MPDADLTETVEKPPRMQRFQDWLTVIANLSVLAGIVFVAIELQQNTTAIEAQTRDSIADKQMNYYGMLATNPELASVVVTATSQGMDSLDPVQQRMWIGFASVVFTEWENSQYQYQLGLFSTDEFDGRIANMRKMMATPGFRAAWKNERLKFSSNFQSLIDPMATDDNKGTREQ
;
A
#
# COMPACT_ATOMS: atom_id res chain seq x y z
N MET A 1 77.16 -1.13 -45.57
CA MET A 1 76.35 -2.35 -45.33
C MET A 1 77.16 -3.26 -44.43
N PRO A 2 76.62 -3.67 -43.26
CA PRO A 2 75.52 -3.01 -42.53
C PRO A 2 75.96 -1.58 -42.07
N ASP A 3 75.46 -0.86 -41.07
CA ASP A 3 74.40 -1.00 -40.06
C ASP A 3 73.56 0.30 -40.02
N ALA A 4 72.50 0.34 -39.20
CA ALA A 4 71.93 1.59 -38.70
C ALA A 4 71.45 1.39 -37.25
N ASP A 5 72.12 2.04 -36.28
CA ASP A 5 71.77 1.94 -34.87
C ASP A 5 70.55 2.84 -34.55
N LEU A 6 69.36 2.25 -34.61
CA LEU A 6 68.10 2.90 -34.27
C LEU A 6 67.82 2.74 -32.77
N THR A 7 68.63 3.41 -31.93
CA THR A 7 68.26 3.65 -30.53
C THR A 7 67.08 4.62 -30.49
N GLU A 8 65.86 4.09 -30.58
CA GLU A 8 64.61 4.84 -30.43
C GLU A 8 64.56 5.46 -29.03
N THR A 9 64.87 6.75 -28.93
CA THR A 9 64.93 7.46 -27.65
C THR A 9 63.52 7.64 -27.11
N VAL A 10 63.11 6.76 -26.19
CA VAL A 10 61.81 6.78 -25.53
C VAL A 10 61.63 8.09 -24.76
N GLU A 11 61.05 9.09 -25.43
CA GLU A 11 60.89 10.43 -24.88
C GLU A 11 59.89 10.42 -23.72
N LYS A 12 60.36 10.88 -22.56
CA LYS A 12 59.63 10.72 -21.30
C LYS A 12 58.56 11.83 -21.19
N PRO A 13 57.26 11.50 -21.09
CA PRO A 13 56.19 12.48 -21.27
C PRO A 13 56.28 13.66 -20.29
N PRO A 14 56.07 14.90 -20.76
CA PRO A 14 56.25 16.11 -19.96
C PRO A 14 55.36 16.13 -18.70
N ARG A 15 55.86 16.75 -17.63
CA ARG A 15 55.21 16.77 -16.30
C ARG A 15 53.78 17.32 -16.31
N MET A 16 53.43 18.16 -17.28
CA MET A 16 52.07 18.67 -17.50
C MET A 16 51.05 17.57 -17.84
N GLN A 17 51.40 16.64 -18.76
CA GLN A 17 50.50 15.56 -19.17
C GLN A 17 50.15 14.67 -17.97
N ARG A 18 51.18 14.23 -17.23
CA ARG A 18 51.01 13.43 -16.01
C ARG A 18 50.08 14.08 -14.98
N PHE A 19 50.08 15.40 -14.86
CA PHE A 19 49.16 16.11 -13.97
C PHE A 19 47.71 16.10 -14.49
N GLN A 20 47.53 16.27 -15.81
CA GLN A 20 46.23 16.15 -16.48
C GLN A 20 45.66 14.73 -16.37
N ASP A 21 46.50 13.69 -16.55
CA ASP A 21 46.13 12.28 -16.37
C ASP A 21 45.58 12.03 -14.94
N TRP A 22 46.27 12.51 -13.91
CA TRP A 22 45.83 12.39 -12.52
C TRP A 22 44.52 13.15 -12.25
N LEU A 23 44.33 14.35 -12.82
CA LEU A 23 43.07 15.08 -12.71
C LEU A 23 41.91 14.30 -13.37
N THR A 24 42.13 13.70 -14.55
CA THR A 24 41.13 12.87 -15.23
C THR A 24 40.77 11.63 -14.41
N VAL A 25 41.75 10.95 -13.81
CA VAL A 25 41.52 9.82 -12.91
C VAL A 25 40.70 10.25 -11.68
N ILE A 26 41.05 11.36 -11.03
CA ILE A 26 40.33 11.87 -9.85
C ILE A 26 38.90 12.29 -10.21
N ALA A 27 38.69 12.94 -11.37
CA ALA A 27 37.36 13.32 -11.85
C ALA A 27 36.47 12.08 -12.10
N ASN A 28 37.00 11.07 -12.81
CA ASN A 28 36.26 9.83 -13.09
C ASN A 28 35.94 9.04 -11.80
N LEU A 29 36.88 8.98 -10.85
CA LEU A 29 36.64 8.38 -9.54
C LEU A 29 35.59 9.16 -8.72
N SER A 30 35.57 10.49 -8.81
CA SER A 30 34.57 11.33 -8.13
C SER A 30 33.17 11.13 -8.71
N VAL A 31 33.04 11.02 -10.03
CA VAL A 31 31.77 10.69 -10.70
C VAL A 31 31.29 9.29 -10.30
N LEU A 32 32.18 8.28 -10.30
CA LEU A 32 31.84 6.92 -9.87
C LEU A 32 31.40 6.88 -8.41
N ALA A 33 32.10 7.58 -7.51
CA ALA A 33 31.72 7.68 -6.10
C ALA A 33 30.35 8.34 -5.93
N GLY A 34 30.05 9.39 -6.70
CA GLY A 34 28.73 10.03 -6.72
C GLY A 34 27.61 9.09 -7.17
N ILE A 35 27.84 8.29 -8.22
CA ILE A 35 26.87 7.28 -8.70
C ILE A 35 26.61 6.21 -7.63
N VAL A 36 27.67 5.71 -6.97
CA VAL A 36 27.54 4.73 -5.88
C VAL A 36 26.80 5.32 -4.67
N PHE A 37 27.09 6.58 -4.32
CA PHE A 37 26.41 7.29 -3.24
C PHE A 37 24.90 7.45 -3.52
N VAL A 38 24.53 7.94 -4.70
CA VAL A 38 23.12 8.07 -5.12
C VAL A 38 22.42 6.71 -5.16
N ALA A 39 23.09 5.64 -5.60
CA ALA A 39 22.52 4.29 -5.58
C ALA A 39 22.25 3.77 -4.16
N ILE A 40 23.03 4.18 -3.15
CA ILE A 40 22.79 3.88 -1.74
C ILE A 40 21.66 4.75 -1.18
N GLU A 41 21.65 6.05 -1.46
CA GLU A 41 20.57 6.96 -1.04
C GLU A 41 19.20 6.51 -1.58
N LEU A 42 19.12 6.06 -2.83
CA LEU A 42 17.89 5.55 -3.43
C LEU A 42 17.36 4.31 -2.69
N GLN A 43 18.22 3.34 -2.35
CA GLN A 43 17.81 2.15 -1.59
C GLN A 43 17.32 2.50 -0.18
N GLN A 44 17.99 3.44 0.50
CA GLN A 44 17.56 3.94 1.81
C GLN A 44 16.24 4.70 1.71
N ASN A 45 16.05 5.50 0.66
CA ASN A 45 14.84 6.27 0.40
C ASN A 45 13.64 5.35 0.09
N THR A 46 13.81 4.32 -0.74
CA THR A 46 12.79 3.28 -0.98
C THR A 46 12.37 2.62 0.34
N THR A 47 13.33 2.16 1.14
CA THR A 47 13.05 1.52 2.45
C THR A 47 12.29 2.46 3.39
N ALA A 48 12.64 3.75 3.42
CA ALA A 48 11.96 4.75 4.24
C ALA A 48 10.53 5.05 3.75
N ILE A 49 10.30 5.09 2.43
CA ILE A 49 8.97 5.28 1.83
C ILE A 49 8.08 4.06 2.08
N GLU A 50 8.62 2.84 2.00
CA GLU A 50 7.89 1.61 2.34
C GLU A 50 7.46 1.59 3.81
N ALA A 51 8.37 1.95 4.74
CA ALA A 51 8.06 2.07 6.16
C ALA A 51 6.98 3.14 6.42
N GLN A 52 7.17 4.36 5.90
CA GLN A 52 6.19 5.45 6.00
C GLN A 52 4.82 5.07 5.40
N THR A 53 4.81 4.25 4.35
CA THR A 53 3.58 3.75 3.72
C THR A 53 2.86 2.75 4.63
N ARG A 54 3.59 1.82 5.25
CA ARG A 54 3.03 0.89 6.25
C ARG A 54 2.50 1.62 7.49
N ASP A 55 3.22 2.59 8.02
CA ASP A 55 2.75 3.43 9.13
C ASP A 55 1.48 4.21 8.73
N SER A 56 1.47 4.81 7.53
CA SER A 56 0.30 5.52 6.98
C SER A 56 -0.92 4.62 6.70
N ILE A 57 -0.74 3.30 6.60
CA ILE A 57 -1.83 2.32 6.52
C ILE A 57 -2.31 1.98 7.94
N ALA A 58 -1.38 1.70 8.86
CA ALA A 58 -1.70 1.40 10.27
C ALA A 58 -2.46 2.56 10.94
N ASP A 59 -2.02 3.81 10.76
CA ASP A 59 -2.69 5.00 11.28
C ASP A 59 -4.14 5.11 10.78
N LYS A 60 -4.41 4.84 9.50
CA LYS A 60 -5.79 4.89 8.95
C LYS A 60 -6.68 3.84 9.61
N GLN A 61 -6.14 2.64 9.87
CA GLN A 61 -6.86 1.58 10.57
C GLN A 61 -7.06 1.91 12.06
N MET A 62 -6.05 2.45 12.73
CA MET A 62 -6.15 2.89 14.12
C MET A 62 -7.16 4.02 14.29
N ASN A 63 -7.24 4.97 13.37
CA ASN A 63 -8.29 5.99 13.36
C ASN A 63 -9.69 5.38 13.16
N TYR A 64 -9.84 4.44 12.22
CA TYR A 64 -11.11 3.73 11.98
C TYR A 64 -11.61 2.96 13.22
N TYR A 65 -10.76 2.14 13.84
CA TYR A 65 -11.13 1.43 15.08
C TYR A 65 -11.28 2.39 16.26
N GLY A 66 -10.48 3.46 16.31
CA GLY A 66 -10.56 4.52 17.31
C GLY A 66 -11.91 5.23 17.33
N MET A 67 -12.53 5.48 16.16
CA MET A 67 -13.90 6.03 16.08
C MET A 67 -14.92 5.15 16.80
N LEU A 68 -14.83 3.82 16.66
CA LEU A 68 -15.71 2.87 17.35
C LEU A 68 -15.42 2.81 18.86
N ALA A 69 -14.15 2.86 19.24
CA ALA A 69 -13.73 2.79 20.64
C ALA A 69 -14.05 4.07 21.45
N THR A 70 -14.19 5.22 20.78
CA THR A 70 -14.36 6.53 21.43
C THR A 70 -15.74 7.16 21.25
N ASN A 71 -16.59 6.64 20.36
CA ASN A 71 -17.97 7.11 20.16
C ASN A 71 -19.00 6.02 20.52
N PRO A 72 -19.61 6.08 21.72
CA PRO A 72 -20.63 5.11 22.16
C PRO A 72 -21.91 5.09 21.32
N GLU A 73 -22.29 6.22 20.72
CA GLU A 73 -23.47 6.30 19.85
C GLU A 73 -23.22 5.52 18.56
N LEU A 74 -22.08 5.76 17.91
CA LEU A 74 -21.65 5.01 16.73
C LEU A 74 -21.49 3.51 17.05
N ALA A 75 -20.90 3.15 18.19
CA ALA A 75 -20.78 1.77 18.62
C ALA A 75 -22.16 1.09 18.77
N SER A 76 -23.14 1.78 19.38
CA SER A 76 -24.52 1.31 19.51
C SER A 76 -25.21 1.11 18.16
N VAL A 77 -25.06 2.08 17.25
CA VAL A 77 -25.57 2.00 15.87
C VAL A 77 -24.96 0.82 15.11
N VAL A 78 -23.64 0.62 15.22
CA VAL A 78 -22.93 -0.49 14.54
C VAL A 78 -23.35 -1.85 15.09
N VAL A 79 -23.50 -2.01 16.41
CA VAL A 79 -24.02 -3.24 17.03
C VAL A 79 -25.45 -3.52 16.57
N THR A 80 -26.31 -2.49 16.54
CA THR A 80 -27.72 -2.65 16.13
C THR A 80 -27.83 -3.00 14.64
N ALA A 81 -27.13 -2.28 13.77
CA ALA A 81 -27.11 -2.53 12.33
C ALA A 81 -26.60 -3.94 11.96
N THR A 82 -25.57 -4.42 12.65
CA THR A 82 -24.95 -5.72 12.36
C THR A 82 -25.69 -6.90 12.99
N SER A 83 -26.45 -6.70 14.08
CA SER A 83 -27.22 -7.77 14.75
C SER A 83 -28.69 -7.86 14.34
N GLN A 84 -29.33 -6.71 14.10
CA GLN A 84 -30.78 -6.60 13.85
C GLN A 84 -31.10 -6.07 12.44
N GLY A 85 -30.17 -5.36 11.80
CA GLY A 85 -30.33 -4.78 10.46
C GLY A 85 -30.60 -3.27 10.48
N MET A 86 -30.68 -2.67 9.30
CA MET A 86 -30.88 -1.21 9.16
C MET A 86 -32.28 -0.75 9.57
N ASP A 87 -33.30 -1.60 9.45
CA ASP A 87 -34.69 -1.22 9.75
C ASP A 87 -34.96 -1.04 11.27
N SER A 88 -34.01 -1.48 12.11
CA SER A 88 -34.01 -1.27 13.57
C SER A 88 -33.35 0.04 14.01
N LEU A 89 -32.87 0.86 13.05
CA LEU A 89 -32.27 2.17 13.29
C LEU A 89 -33.24 3.30 12.92
N ASP A 90 -33.22 4.41 13.66
CA ASP A 90 -33.90 5.64 13.25
C ASP A 90 -33.21 6.31 12.02
N PRO A 91 -33.84 7.27 11.32
CA PRO A 91 -33.27 7.86 10.09
C PRO A 91 -31.90 8.55 10.26
N VAL A 92 -31.59 9.09 11.45
CA VAL A 92 -30.29 9.70 11.76
C VAL A 92 -29.25 8.60 12.00
N GLN A 93 -29.62 7.56 12.75
CA GLN A 93 -28.80 6.36 12.95
C GLN A 93 -28.53 5.61 11.64
N GLN A 94 -29.52 5.48 10.75
CA GLN A 94 -29.33 4.92 9.39
C GLN A 94 -28.33 5.75 8.59
N ARG A 95 -28.39 7.09 8.68
CA ARG A 95 -27.42 7.98 8.03
C ARG A 95 -26.01 7.82 8.63
N MET A 96 -25.90 7.64 9.94
CA MET A 96 -24.63 7.36 10.62
C MET A 96 -24.05 6.00 10.19
N TRP A 97 -24.88 4.95 10.16
CA TRP A 97 -24.50 3.62 9.70
C TRP A 97 -23.99 3.62 8.25
N ILE A 98 -24.72 4.28 7.33
CA ILE A 98 -24.30 4.39 5.92
C ILE A 98 -22.98 5.15 5.81
N GLY A 99 -22.80 6.26 6.54
CA GLY A 99 -21.53 7.00 6.55
C GLY A 99 -20.35 6.17 7.05
N PHE A 100 -20.56 5.35 8.08
CA PHE A 100 -19.57 4.40 8.57
C PHE A 100 -19.26 3.30 7.54
N ALA A 101 -20.29 2.71 6.94
CA ALA A 101 -20.13 1.69 5.90
C ALA A 101 -19.39 2.22 4.65
N SER A 102 -19.63 3.46 4.24
CA SER A 102 -18.87 4.13 3.17
C SER A 102 -17.36 4.11 3.45
N VAL A 103 -16.95 4.42 4.68
CA VAL A 103 -15.53 4.44 5.10
C VAL A 103 -14.94 3.03 5.08
N VAL A 104 -15.69 2.03 5.54
CA VAL A 104 -15.28 0.61 5.47
C VAL A 104 -15.04 0.16 4.03
N PHE A 105 -16.00 0.37 3.14
CA PHE A 105 -15.87 -0.03 1.74
C PHE A 105 -14.74 0.72 1.02
N THR A 106 -14.46 1.97 1.40
CA THR A 106 -13.32 2.73 0.87
C THR A 106 -11.96 2.19 1.35
N GLU A 107 -11.84 1.75 2.62
CA GLU A 107 -10.62 1.08 3.11
C GLU A 107 -10.40 -0.25 2.39
N TRP A 108 -11.47 -1.00 2.15
CA TRP A 108 -11.43 -2.28 1.43
C TRP A 108 -11.05 -2.12 -0.04
N GLU A 109 -11.60 -1.14 -0.77
CA GLU A 109 -11.22 -0.88 -2.17
C GLU A 109 -9.76 -0.42 -2.26
N ASN A 110 -9.34 0.50 -1.38
CA ASN A 110 -7.93 0.88 -1.25
C ASN A 110 -7.04 -0.35 -0.94
N SER A 111 -7.50 -1.27 -0.09
CA SER A 111 -6.76 -2.49 0.24
C SER A 111 -6.59 -3.42 -0.96
N GLN A 112 -7.65 -3.62 -1.76
CA GLN A 112 -7.56 -4.41 -3.00
C GLN A 112 -6.63 -3.73 -4.02
N TYR A 113 -6.70 -2.41 -4.15
CA TYR A 113 -5.82 -1.66 -5.05
C TYR A 113 -4.34 -1.79 -4.63
N GLN A 114 -4.03 -1.68 -3.34
CA GLN A 114 -2.68 -1.88 -2.82
C GLN A 114 -2.18 -3.33 -3.00
N TYR A 115 -3.05 -4.33 -2.83
CA TYR A 115 -2.73 -5.72 -3.16
C TYR A 115 -2.44 -5.91 -4.66
N GLN A 116 -3.21 -5.27 -5.54
CA GLN A 116 -2.98 -5.29 -7.00
C GLN A 116 -1.68 -4.58 -7.43
N LEU A 117 -1.14 -3.69 -6.60
CA LEU A 117 0.20 -3.10 -6.76
C LEU A 117 1.33 -3.93 -6.11
N GLY A 118 1.01 -5.05 -5.45
CA GLY A 118 1.99 -5.89 -4.74
C GLY A 118 2.46 -5.34 -3.38
N LEU A 119 1.80 -4.32 -2.83
CA LEU A 119 2.14 -3.72 -1.54
C LEU A 119 1.65 -4.54 -0.33
N PHE A 120 0.73 -5.48 -0.57
CA PHE A 120 0.39 -6.55 0.36
C PHE A 120 0.77 -7.90 -0.25
N SER A 121 1.30 -8.80 0.56
CA SER A 121 1.39 -10.22 0.23
C SER A 121 0.00 -10.86 0.16
N THR A 122 -0.11 -12.04 -0.48
CA THR A 122 -1.36 -12.81 -0.52
C THR A 122 -1.84 -13.16 0.89
N ASP A 123 -0.95 -13.59 1.79
CA ASP A 123 -1.27 -13.92 3.18
C ASP A 123 -1.85 -12.71 3.96
N GLU A 124 -1.25 -11.51 3.80
CA GLU A 124 -1.78 -10.26 4.38
C GLU A 124 -3.16 -9.90 3.82
N PHE A 125 -3.39 -10.14 2.52
CA PHE A 125 -4.66 -9.81 1.87
C PHE A 125 -5.77 -10.85 2.16
N ASP A 126 -5.45 -12.15 2.23
CA ASP A 126 -6.41 -13.20 2.56
C ASP A 126 -6.97 -13.05 3.99
N GLY A 127 -6.14 -12.57 4.93
CA GLY A 127 -6.62 -12.15 6.25
C GLY A 127 -7.66 -11.02 6.20
N ARG A 128 -7.46 -10.05 5.29
CA ARG A 128 -8.46 -8.99 5.03
C ARG A 128 -9.72 -9.57 4.38
N ILE A 129 -9.60 -10.43 3.38
CA ILE A 129 -10.73 -11.11 2.71
C ILE A 129 -11.57 -11.92 3.70
N ALA A 130 -10.95 -12.64 4.63
CA ALA A 130 -11.66 -13.36 5.69
C ALA A 130 -12.50 -12.42 6.58
N ASN A 131 -11.95 -11.24 6.92
CA ASN A 131 -12.69 -10.22 7.66
C ASN A 131 -13.80 -9.56 6.82
N MET A 132 -13.58 -9.29 5.53
CA MET A 132 -14.62 -8.79 4.61
C MET A 132 -15.82 -9.75 4.55
N ARG A 133 -15.58 -11.05 4.35
CA ARG A 133 -16.63 -12.08 4.37
C ARG A 133 -17.39 -12.08 5.71
N LYS A 134 -16.67 -12.04 6.84
CA LYS A 134 -17.27 -11.99 8.19
C LYS A 134 -18.18 -10.77 8.39
N MET A 135 -17.79 -9.60 7.88
CA MET A 135 -18.59 -8.38 8.00
C MET A 135 -19.78 -8.39 7.03
N MET A 136 -19.59 -8.85 5.79
CA MET A 136 -20.66 -9.02 4.79
C MET A 136 -21.69 -10.12 5.17
N ALA A 137 -21.32 -11.06 6.04
CA ALA A 137 -22.27 -12.00 6.65
C ALA A 137 -23.33 -11.32 7.56
N THR A 138 -23.17 -10.04 7.91
CA THR A 138 -24.17 -9.27 8.68
C THR A 138 -25.22 -8.58 7.78
N PRO A 139 -26.49 -8.45 8.22
CA PRO A 139 -27.53 -7.77 7.44
C PRO A 139 -27.21 -6.30 7.17
N GLY A 140 -26.65 -5.57 8.13
CA GLY A 140 -26.31 -4.16 7.99
C GLY A 140 -25.33 -3.87 6.85
N PHE A 141 -24.28 -4.70 6.69
CA PHE A 141 -23.31 -4.50 5.60
C PHE A 141 -23.87 -4.90 4.24
N ARG A 142 -24.71 -5.94 4.13
CA ARG A 142 -25.41 -6.25 2.87
C ARG A 142 -26.37 -5.12 2.46
N ALA A 143 -27.11 -4.56 3.41
CA ALA A 143 -28.03 -3.45 3.17
C ALA A 143 -27.28 -2.17 2.75
N ALA A 144 -26.17 -1.85 3.41
CA ALA A 144 -25.31 -0.73 3.00
C ALA A 144 -24.71 -0.96 1.60
N TRP A 145 -24.12 -2.13 1.34
CA TRP A 145 -23.52 -2.45 0.04
C TRP A 145 -24.51 -2.31 -1.12
N LYS A 146 -25.74 -2.81 -0.94
CA LYS A 146 -26.83 -2.66 -1.94
C LYS A 146 -27.09 -1.19 -2.32
N ASN A 147 -26.98 -0.27 -1.36
CA ASN A 147 -27.19 1.17 -1.57
C ASN A 147 -25.94 1.88 -2.15
N GLU A 148 -24.75 1.36 -1.88
CA GLU A 148 -23.48 2.08 -2.08
C GLU A 148 -22.64 1.56 -3.27
N ARG A 149 -22.83 0.29 -3.69
CA ARG A 149 -22.01 -0.45 -4.67
C ARG A 149 -21.63 0.31 -5.95
N LEU A 150 -22.55 1.14 -6.47
CA LEU A 150 -22.35 1.91 -7.71
C LEU A 150 -21.32 3.05 -7.59
N LYS A 151 -20.84 3.36 -6.37
CA LYS A 151 -19.76 4.33 -6.14
C LYS A 151 -18.36 3.78 -6.43
N PHE A 152 -18.20 2.46 -6.37
CA PHE A 152 -16.91 1.77 -6.37
C PHE A 152 -16.61 1.16 -7.74
N SER A 153 -15.34 0.83 -7.99
CA SER A 153 -14.90 0.20 -9.25
C SER A 153 -15.58 -1.14 -9.50
N SER A 154 -15.75 -1.52 -10.76
CA SER A 154 -16.28 -2.84 -11.14
C SER A 154 -15.42 -4.00 -10.63
N ASN A 155 -14.11 -3.77 -10.47
CA ASN A 155 -13.13 -4.68 -9.88
C ASN A 155 -13.37 -4.91 -8.37
N PHE A 156 -13.74 -3.86 -7.63
CA PHE A 156 -14.15 -3.98 -6.23
C PHE A 156 -15.56 -4.57 -6.08
N GLN A 157 -16.49 -4.16 -6.94
CA GLN A 157 -17.83 -4.78 -6.98
C GLN A 157 -17.75 -6.30 -7.21
N SER A 158 -16.87 -6.75 -8.12
CA SER A 158 -16.63 -8.17 -8.39
C SER A 158 -16.05 -8.95 -7.20
N LEU A 159 -15.37 -8.27 -6.27
CA LEU A 159 -14.85 -8.87 -5.03
C LEU A 159 -15.95 -8.99 -3.96
N ILE A 160 -16.79 -7.98 -3.81
CA ILE A 160 -17.77 -7.88 -2.71
C ILE A 160 -19.15 -8.47 -3.06
N ASP A 161 -19.62 -8.40 -4.31
CA ASP A 161 -20.94 -8.92 -4.71
C ASP A 161 -21.15 -10.42 -4.38
N PRO A 162 -20.15 -11.33 -4.52
CA PRO A 162 -20.27 -12.70 -4.02
C PRO A 162 -20.48 -12.77 -2.50
N MET A 163 -19.74 -11.98 -1.73
CA MET A 163 -19.88 -11.91 -0.26
C MET A 163 -21.22 -11.30 0.17
N ALA A 164 -21.83 -10.48 -0.68
CA ALA A 164 -23.16 -9.90 -0.47
C ALA A 164 -24.30 -10.88 -0.79
N THR A 165 -24.04 -11.94 -1.55
CA THR A 165 -25.02 -12.96 -1.96
C THR A 165 -24.93 -14.26 -1.16
N ASP A 166 -23.81 -14.52 -0.48
CA ASP A 166 -23.62 -15.68 0.41
C ASP A 166 -24.50 -15.60 1.67
N ASP A 167 -25.73 -16.10 1.55
CA ASP A 167 -26.69 -16.28 2.64
C ASP A 167 -26.26 -17.48 3.51
N ASN A 168 -25.22 -17.27 4.34
CA ASN A 168 -24.52 -18.30 5.10
C ASN A 168 -25.40 -18.99 6.16
N LYS A 169 -26.21 -19.94 5.70
CA LYS A 169 -27.00 -20.90 6.49
C LYS A 169 -26.11 -22.04 6.98
N GLY A 170 -25.08 -21.71 7.75
CA GLY A 170 -24.15 -22.66 8.34
C GLY A 170 -23.47 -22.07 9.58
N THR A 171 -23.06 -22.94 10.51
CA THR A 171 -22.31 -22.56 11.73
C THR A 171 -23.10 -21.74 12.76
N ARG A 172 -24.31 -22.19 13.09
CA ARG A 172 -24.96 -21.95 14.40
C ARG A 172 -25.42 -23.26 15.06
N GLU A 173 -24.58 -24.29 14.98
CA GLU A 173 -24.70 -25.52 15.77
C GLU A 173 -23.32 -25.89 16.38
N GLN A 174 -23.07 -25.32 17.57
CA GLN A 174 -22.20 -25.80 18.65
C GLN A 174 -22.34 -24.86 19.85
#